data_AF-A0A357IG60-F1
#
_entry.id   AF-A0A357IG60-F1
#
_cell.length_a   1.000
_cell.length_b   1.000
_cell.length_c   1.000
_cell.angle_alpha   90.00
_cell.angle_beta   90.00
_cell.angle_gamma   90.00
#
_symmetry.space_group_name_H-M   'P 1'
#
loop_
_entity.id
_entity.type
_entity.pdbx_description
1 polymer ?
#
loop_
_entity_poly.entity_id
_entity_poly.type
_entity_poly.pdbx_seq_one_letter_code
_entity_poly.pdbx_strand_id
1 'polypeptide(L)' 'MLSACATANSERAVGVCPPVVEYSAGFQARAAKELQALPEGSAVVEMLSDYAVMREQARGCQS' A
#
# COMPACT_ATOMS: atom_id res chain seq x y z
N MET A 1 18.21 -42.91 -1.92
CA MET A 1 18.21 -41.58 -2.57
C MET A 1 17.09 -40.76 -1.95
N LEU A 2 17.40 -39.98 -0.92
CA LEU A 2 16.47 -39.00 -0.33
C LEU A 2 17.16 -37.64 -0.47
N SER A 3 16.91 -36.97 -1.58
CA SER A 3 17.38 -35.62 -1.80
C SER A 3 16.70 -34.69 -0.81
N ALA A 4 17.50 -33.92 -0.08
CA ALA A 4 17.04 -32.91 0.86
C ALA A 4 16.10 -31.92 0.16
N CYS A 5 14.98 -31.59 0.80
CA CYS A 5 14.15 -30.46 0.41
C CYS A 5 15.03 -29.20 0.42
N ALA A 6 15.24 -28.59 -0.75
CA ALA A 6 15.71 -27.24 -0.80
C ALA A 6 14.62 -26.37 -0.16
N THR A 7 14.81 -25.97 1.09
CA THR A 7 14.30 -24.67 1.55
C THR A 7 14.99 -23.65 0.67
N ALA A 8 14.40 -23.36 -0.49
CA ALA A 8 14.64 -22.09 -1.14
C ALA A 8 14.45 -21.08 -0.03
N ASN A 9 15.53 -20.38 0.30
CA ASN A 9 15.52 -19.32 1.27
C ASN A 9 14.40 -18.39 0.78
N SER A 10 13.22 -18.48 1.41
CA SER A 10 12.25 -17.41 1.29
C SER A 10 12.89 -16.31 2.12
N GLU A 11 13.90 -15.69 1.53
CA GLU A 11 14.30 -14.36 1.88
C GLU A 11 13.00 -13.58 1.70
N ARG A 12 12.21 -13.50 2.78
CA ARG A 12 11.45 -12.28 3.05
C ARG A 12 12.46 -11.21 2.70
N ALA A 13 12.12 -10.31 1.81
CA ALA A 13 12.93 -9.12 1.62
C ALA A 13 13.02 -8.46 3.02
N VAL A 14 14.02 -8.84 3.79
CA VAL A 14 14.34 -8.29 5.08
C VAL A 14 15.06 -7.02 4.70
N GLY A 15 14.40 -5.88 4.90
CA GLY A 15 15.13 -4.64 5.14
C GLY A 15 14.89 -3.48 4.18
N VAL A 16 13.86 -3.48 3.32
CA VAL A 16 13.49 -2.22 2.64
C VAL A 16 12.00 -1.98 2.79
N CYS A 17 11.67 -0.99 3.61
CA CYS A 17 10.29 -0.51 3.73
C CYS A 17 9.79 -0.03 2.37
N PRO A 18 8.53 -0.34 2.00
CA PRO A 18 7.99 0.13 0.75
C PRO A 18 8.07 1.66 0.66
N PRO A 19 8.52 2.23 -0.48
CA PRO A 19 8.55 3.67 -0.63
C PRO A 19 7.13 4.24 -0.61
N VAL A 20 6.96 5.33 0.13
CA VAL A 20 5.68 6.02 0.28
C VAL A 20 5.72 7.29 -0.56
N VAL A 21 4.98 7.33 -1.67
CA VAL A 21 5.01 8.47 -2.61
C VAL A 21 4.30 9.67 -2.00
N GLU A 22 5.00 10.78 -1.79
CA GLU A 22 4.41 12.02 -1.31
C GLU A 22 3.65 12.76 -2.42
N TYR A 23 2.40 13.11 -2.14
CA TYR A 23 1.55 13.87 -3.05
C TYR A 23 1.45 15.31 -2.59
N SER A 24 1.52 16.25 -3.53
CA SER A 24 1.29 17.66 -3.22
C SER A 24 -0.14 17.90 -2.74
N ALA A 25 -0.32 18.96 -1.94
CA ALA A 25 -1.66 19.37 -1.49
C ALA A 25 -2.62 19.63 -2.67
N GLY A 26 -2.12 20.18 -3.78
CA GLY A 26 -2.92 20.40 -4.99
C GLY A 26 -3.39 19.09 -5.65
N PHE A 27 -2.54 18.06 -5.67
CA PHE A 27 -2.93 16.74 -6.16
C PHE A 27 -3.99 16.10 -5.27
N GLN A 28 -3.79 16.15 -3.95
CA GLN A 28 -4.76 15.62 -2.98
C GLN A 28 -6.11 16.35 -3.05
N ALA A 29 -6.11 17.68 -3.24
CA ALA A 29 -7.33 18.45 -3.41
C ALA A 29 -8.10 18.07 -4.70
N ARG A 30 -7.39 17.75 -5.79
CA ARG A 30 -8.03 17.24 -7.01
C ARG A 30 -8.63 15.84 -6.77
N ALA A 31 -7.87 14.93 -6.15
CA ALA A 31 -8.36 13.60 -5.82
C ALA A 31 -9.61 13.64 -4.92
N ALA A 32 -9.65 14.54 -3.93
CA ALA A 32 -10.84 14.73 -3.09
C ALA A 32 -12.08 15.13 -3.89
N LYS A 33 -11.92 16.03 -4.89
CA LYS A 33 -13.02 16.42 -5.79
C LYS A 33 -13.48 15.25 -6.66
N GLU A 34 -12.54 14.44 -7.16
CA GLU A 34 -12.85 13.24 -7.94
C GLU A 34 -13.67 12.24 -7.09
N LEU A 35 -13.29 12.03 -5.82
CA LEU A 35 -14.03 11.14 -4.91
C LEU A 35 -15.43 11.64 -4.58
N GLN A 36 -15.61 12.96 -4.41
CA GLN A 36 -16.92 13.56 -4.15
C GLN A 36 -17.89 13.43 -5.33
N ALA A 37 -17.39 13.26 -6.55
CA ALA A 37 -18.21 13.10 -7.75
C ALA A 37 -18.70 11.66 -7.96
N LEU A 38 -18.19 10.70 -7.18
CA LEU A 38 -18.56 9.30 -7.30
C LEU A 38 -19.95 9.02 -6.69
N PRO A 39 -20.68 8.03 -7.22
CA PRO A 39 -21.90 7.53 -6.58
C PRO A 39 -21.63 7.06 -5.14
N GLU A 40 -22.63 7.21 -4.28
CA GLU A 40 -22.59 6.64 -2.94
C GLU A 40 -22.39 5.12 -2.99
N GLY A 41 -21.55 4.58 -2.11
CA GLY A 41 -21.20 3.16 -2.12
C GLY A 41 -20.20 2.74 -3.21
N SER A 42 -19.53 3.68 -3.87
CA SER A 42 -18.49 3.36 -4.85
C SER A 42 -17.35 2.56 -4.21
N ALA A 43 -17.09 1.36 -4.74
CA ALA A 43 -16.06 0.43 -4.23
C ALA A 43 -14.66 1.06 -4.13
N VAL A 44 -14.32 2.02 -4.98
CA VAL A 44 -13.01 2.70 -4.93
C VAL A 44 -12.81 3.51 -3.64
N VAL A 45 -13.87 4.01 -3.01
CA VAL A 45 -13.80 4.71 -1.72
C VAL A 45 -13.39 3.73 -0.62
N GLU A 46 -13.96 2.52 -0.64
CA GLU A 46 -13.59 1.43 0.27
C GLU A 46 -12.15 0.98 0.04
N MET A 47 -11.77 0.72 -1.22
CA MET A 47 -10.40 0.35 -1.59
C MET A 47 -9.36 1.39 -1.17
N LEU A 48 -9.68 2.68 -1.22
CA LEU A 48 -8.78 3.75 -0.76
C LEU A 48 -8.60 3.76 0.75
N SER A 49 -9.58 3.29 1.51
CA SER A 49 -9.46 3.13 2.97
C SER A 49 -8.48 2.00 3.31
N ASP A 50 -8.57 0.86 2.62
CA ASP A 50 -7.58 -0.22 2.74
C ASP A 50 -6.18 0.24 2.33
N TYR A 51 -6.09 0.99 1.24
CA TYR A 51 -4.83 1.56 0.77
C TYR A 51 -4.20 2.53 1.79
N ALA A 52 -5.01 3.30 2.51
CA ALA A 52 -4.52 4.19 3.56
C ALA A 52 -3.80 3.40 4.67
N VAL A 53 -4.36 2.25 5.08
CA VAL A 53 -3.73 1.35 6.06
C VAL A 53 -2.38 0.83 5.54
N MET A 54 -2.32 0.39 4.29
CA MET A 54 -1.05 -0.06 3.70
C MET A 54 0.02 1.04 3.68
N ARG A 55 -0.38 2.29 3.41
CA ARG A 55 0.54 3.43 3.45
C ARG A 55 1.00 3.75 4.86
N GLU A 56 0.14 3.63 5.86
CA GLU A 56 0.51 3.81 7.27
C GLU A 56 1.53 2.75 7.70
N GLN A 57 1.28 1.48 7.38
CA GLN A 57 2.21 0.38 7.64
C GLN A 57 3.57 0.61 6.97
N ALA A 58 3.57 1.08 5.72
CA ALA A 58 4.81 1.38 4.99
C ALA A 58 5.59 2.55 5.62
N ARG A 59 4.91 3.57 6.17
CA ARG A 59 5.56 4.64 6.95
C ARG A 59 6.10 4.13 8.28
N GLY A 60 5.31 3.34 9.00
CA GLY A 60 5.68 2.75 10.29
C GLY A 60 6.78 1.69 10.20
N CYS A 61 7.03 1.12 9.02
CA CYS A 61 8.17 0.24 8.79
C CYS A 61 9.52 0.99 8.92
N GLN A 62 9.56 2.29 8.59
CA GLN A 62 10.81 3.06 8.54
C GLN A 62 11.37 3.40 9.93
N SER A 63 10.66 3.04 11.02
CA SER A 63 11.06 3.29 12.41
C SER A 63 11.81 2.12 13.04
#